data_AF-A0A399N2R1-F1
#
_entry.id   AF-A0A399N2R1-F1
#
_cell.length_a   1.000
_cell.length_b   1.000
_cell.length_c   1.000
_cell.angle_alpha   90.00
_cell.angle_beta   90.00
_cell.angle_gamma   90.00
#
_symmetry.space_group_name_H-M   'P 1'
#
loop_
_entity.id
_entity.type
_entity.pdbx_description
1 polymer ?
#
loop_
_entity_poly.entity_id
_entity_poly.type
_entity_poly.pdbx_seq_one_letter_code
_entity_poly.pdbx_strand_id
1 'polypeptide(L)'
;MTLDDQTSIDAVLILEGLASLVRIPGVGETEDNEKCAARIDGAAQAVIRDTGIATVDLDKARQEAAAEWDFGMIFALMPGDEVLRFCADLLRRARRSGETIFTAEPDPPKTERW
;
A
#
# COMPACT_ATOMS: atom_id res chain seq x y z
N MET A 1 20.27 1.85 -8.26
CA MET A 1 19.42 0.95 -7.47
C MET A 1 19.53 -0.43 -8.08
N THR A 2 20.01 -1.40 -7.30
CA THR A 2 20.07 -2.81 -7.70
C THR A 2 18.70 -3.46 -7.53
N LEU A 3 18.50 -4.64 -8.13
CA LEU A 3 17.25 -5.39 -7.94
C LEU A 3 17.04 -5.78 -6.47
N ASP A 4 18.14 -6.00 -5.75
CA ASP A 4 18.14 -6.31 -4.31
C ASP A 4 17.70 -5.11 -3.48
N ASP A 5 18.10 -3.89 -3.85
CA ASP A 5 17.66 -2.65 -3.19
C ASP A 5 16.15 -2.43 -3.36
N GLN A 6 15.62 -2.59 -4.58
CA GLN A 6 14.20 -2.41 -4.85
C GLN A 6 13.35 -3.47 -4.14
N THR A 7 13.78 -4.73 -4.17
CA THR A 7 13.08 -5.82 -3.47
C THR A 7 13.02 -5.56 -1.97
N SER A 8 14.09 -5.01 -1.40
CA SER A 8 14.14 -4.68 0.02
C SER A 8 13.24 -3.49 0.35
N ILE A 9 13.19 -2.46 -0.51
CA ILE A 9 12.25 -1.33 -0.39
C ILE A 9 10.80 -1.83 -0.43
N ASP A 10 10.45 -2.65 -1.41
CA ASP A 10 9.10 -3.20 -1.55
C ASP A 10 8.70 -4.04 -0.33
N ALA A 11 9.62 -4.86 0.18
CA ALA A 11 9.39 -5.63 1.41
C ALA A 11 9.08 -4.72 2.62
N VAL A 12 9.78 -3.59 2.76
CA VAL A 12 9.49 -2.61 3.81
C VAL A 12 8.11 -1.99 3.63
N LEU A 13 7.77 -1.53 2.42
CA LEU A 13 6.47 -0.91 2.14
C LEU A 13 5.30 -1.87 2.39
N ILE A 14 5.43 -3.13 2.00
CA ILE A 14 4.44 -4.17 2.27
C ILE A 14 4.27 -4.39 3.77
N LEU A 15 5.36 -4.49 4.54
CA LEU A 15 5.28 -4.69 5.98
C LEU A 15 4.66 -3.48 6.70
N GLU A 16 5.04 -2.27 6.32
CA GLU A 16 4.49 -1.03 6.88
C GLU A 16 2.98 -0.91 6.59
N GLY A 17 2.56 -1.15 5.35
CA GLY A 17 1.15 -1.10 5.01
C GLY A 17 0.34 -2.25 5.64
N LEU A 18 0.91 -3.45 5.79
CA LEU A 18 0.25 -4.55 6.52
C LEU A 18 0.04 -4.18 8.00
N ALA A 19 1.04 -3.60 8.65
CA ALA A 19 0.91 -3.13 10.03
C ALA A 19 -0.17 -2.05 10.16
N SER A 20 -0.28 -1.15 9.17
CA SER A 20 -1.35 -0.16 9.08
C SER A 20 -2.73 -0.81 8.96
N LEU A 21 -2.88 -1.80 8.07
CA LEU A 21 -4.13 -2.53 7.86
C LEU A 21 -4.58 -3.28 9.12
N VAL A 22 -3.67 -3.94 9.83
CA VAL A 22 -3.96 -4.66 11.08
C VAL A 22 -4.48 -3.72 12.18
N ARG A 23 -4.07 -2.44 12.16
CA ARG A 23 -4.56 -1.42 13.10
C ARG A 23 -5.94 -0.89 12.75
N ILE A 24 -6.50 -1.20 11.58
CA ILE A 24 -7.83 -0.71 11.19
C ILE A 24 -8.89 -1.36 12.10
N PRO A 25 -9.66 -0.56 12.85
CA PRO A 25 -10.73 -1.06 13.71
C PRO A 25 -11.76 -1.87 12.90
N GLY A 26 -12.27 -2.97 13.48
CA GLY A 26 -13.25 -3.84 12.84
C GLY A 26 -12.69 -5.00 12.00
N VAL A 27 -11.39 -5.03 11.71
CA VAL A 27 -10.72 -6.20 11.11
C VAL A 27 -10.17 -7.08 12.24
N GLY A 28 -10.97 -8.06 12.68
CA GLY A 28 -10.57 -9.03 13.71
C GLY A 28 -10.29 -8.38 15.07
N GLU A 29 -11.30 -7.82 15.73
CA GLU A 29 -11.15 -7.19 17.03
C GLU A 29 -10.81 -8.20 18.13
N THR A 30 -9.53 -8.33 18.42
CA THR A 30 -9.02 -8.86 19.67
C THR A 30 -7.96 -7.92 20.21
N GLU A 31 -7.71 -7.91 21.52
CA GLU A 31 -6.67 -7.17 22.24
C GLU A 31 -5.22 -7.35 21.69
N ASP A 32 -5.07 -8.08 20.58
CA ASP A 32 -3.85 -8.56 19.95
C ASP A 32 -3.47 -7.81 18.67
N ASN A 33 -4.34 -6.96 18.09
CA ASN A 33 -4.04 -6.29 16.82
C ASN A 33 -2.88 -5.30 16.94
N GLU A 34 -2.83 -4.49 17.99
CA GLU A 34 -1.71 -3.55 18.18
C GLU A 34 -0.39 -4.30 18.46
N LYS A 35 -0.45 -5.43 19.17
CA LYS A 35 0.73 -6.29 19.39
C LYS A 35 1.20 -6.95 18.10
N CYS A 36 0.27 -7.39 17.26
CA CYS A 36 0.55 -7.94 15.95
C CYS A 36 1.18 -6.87 15.04
N ALA A 37 0.59 -5.68 14.98
CA ALA A 37 1.12 -4.56 14.21
C ALA A 37 2.53 -4.16 14.68
N ALA A 38 2.75 -4.07 16.00
CA ALA A 38 4.08 -3.78 16.55
C ALA A 38 5.13 -4.85 16.20
N ARG A 39 4.74 -6.12 16.10
CA ARG A 39 5.63 -7.19 15.62
C ARG A 39 5.98 -7.04 14.14
N ILE A 40 5.01 -6.64 13.32
CA ILE A 40 5.21 -6.39 11.89
C ILE A 40 6.12 -5.17 11.68
N ASP A 41 5.89 -4.09 12.43
CA ASP A 41 6.78 -2.91 12.43
C ASP A 41 8.21 -3.31 12.81
N GLY A 42 8.37 -4.16 13.83
CA GLY A 42 9.68 -4.69 14.22
C GLY A 42 10.38 -5.46 13.09
N ALA A 43 9.62 -6.20 12.28
CA ALA A 43 10.15 -6.90 11.11
C ALA A 43 10.58 -5.91 10.01
N ALA A 44 9.77 -4.88 9.73
CA ALA A 44 10.13 -3.83 8.77
C ALA A 44 11.45 -3.13 9.19
N GLN A 45 11.58 -2.78 10.47
CA GLN A 45 12.80 -2.18 11.01
C GLN A 45 14.02 -3.12 10.92
N ALA A 46 13.82 -4.43 11.08
CA ALA A 46 14.89 -5.40 10.87
C ALA A 46 15.35 -5.44 9.41
N VAL A 47 14.42 -5.43 8.45
CA VAL A 47 14.73 -5.36 7.01
C VAL A 47 15.52 -4.09 6.70
N ILE A 48 15.06 -2.92 7.16
CA ILE A 48 15.75 -1.64 6.93
C ILE A 48 17.20 -1.70 7.42
N ARG A 49 17.41 -2.21 8.64
CA ARG A 49 18.74 -2.32 9.25
C ARG A 49 19.64 -3.28 8.49
N ASP A 50 19.13 -4.45 8.12
CA ASP A 50 19.95 -5.55 7.61
C ASP A 50 20.28 -5.37 6.11
N THR A 51 19.45 -4.65 5.37
CA THR A 51 19.64 -4.39 3.93
C THR A 51 20.43 -3.12 3.65
N GLY A 52 20.52 -2.20 4.62
CA GLY A 52 21.30 -0.97 4.49
C GLY A 52 20.75 0.01 3.46
N ILE A 53 19.44 -0.05 3.15
CA ILE A 53 18.76 0.89 2.25
C ILE A 53 19.02 2.32 2.72
N ALA A 54 19.40 3.20 1.80
CA ALA A 54 19.56 4.61 2.11
C ALA A 54 18.20 5.22 2.49
N THR A 55 18.15 5.94 3.62
CA THR A 55 16.91 6.55 4.13
C THR A 55 16.22 7.42 3.08
N VAL A 56 16.99 8.16 2.27
CA VAL A 56 16.46 9.01 1.20
C VAL A 56 15.70 8.23 0.13
N ASP A 57 16.16 7.03 -0.23
CA ASP A 57 15.52 6.21 -1.26
C ASP A 57 14.24 5.58 -0.70
N LEU A 58 14.27 5.13 0.56
CA LEU A 58 13.09 4.61 1.25
C LEU A 58 12.02 5.68 1.45
N ASP A 59 12.40 6.89 1.87
CA ASP A 59 11.45 7.99 2.06
C ASP A 59 10.82 8.43 0.74
N LYS A 60 11.60 8.44 -0.35
CA LYS A 60 11.07 8.67 -1.69
C LYS A 60 10.07 7.58 -2.07
N ALA A 61 10.40 6.31 -1.85
CA ALA A 61 9.50 5.19 -2.17
C ALA A 61 8.21 5.22 -1.33
N ARG A 62 8.27 5.62 -0.06
CA ARG A 62 7.08 5.84 0.78
C ARG A 62 6.16 6.92 0.20
N GLN A 63 6.72 7.97 -0.37
CA GLN A 63 5.93 9.05 -0.99
C GLN A 63 5.31 8.63 -2.33
N GLU A 64 6.04 7.83 -3.12
CA GLU A 64 5.66 7.52 -4.49
C GLU A 64 4.84 6.23 -4.63
N ALA A 65 5.11 5.21 -3.80
CA ALA A 65 4.63 3.84 -4.01
C ALA A 65 3.88 3.23 -2.82
N ALA A 66 3.90 3.84 -1.63
CA ALA A 66 3.19 3.27 -0.47
C ALA A 66 1.69 3.07 -0.73
N ALA A 67 1.04 4.04 -1.38
CA ALA A 67 -0.38 3.96 -1.69
C ALA A 67 -0.72 2.82 -2.67
N GLU A 68 0.19 2.51 -3.61
CA GLU A 68 0.02 1.39 -4.54
C GLU A 68 0.10 0.05 -3.79
N TRP A 69 1.07 -0.09 -2.88
CA TRP A 69 1.20 -1.29 -2.06
C TRP A 69 0.03 -1.47 -1.10
N ASP A 70 -0.45 -0.40 -0.45
CA ASP A 70 -1.65 -0.43 0.40
C ASP A 70 -2.87 -0.93 -0.39
N PHE A 71 -3.05 -0.43 -1.61
CA PHE A 71 -4.14 -0.86 -2.47
C PHE A 71 -3.97 -2.31 -2.94
N GLY A 72 -2.76 -2.71 -3.33
CA GLY A 72 -2.42 -4.08 -3.68
C GLY A 72 -2.69 -5.07 -2.55
N MET A 73 -2.39 -4.69 -1.31
CA MET A 73 -2.69 -5.50 -0.12
C MET A 73 -4.18 -5.62 0.15
N ILE A 74 -4.96 -4.55 -0.01
CA ILE A 74 -6.43 -4.61 0.08
C ILE A 74 -6.98 -5.61 -0.94
N PHE A 75 -6.48 -5.58 -2.19
CA PHE A 75 -6.87 -6.54 -3.23
C PHE A 75 -6.46 -7.99 -2.91
N ALA A 76 -5.30 -8.18 -2.29
CA ALA A 76 -4.78 -9.51 -1.96
C ALA A 76 -5.49 -10.14 -0.75
N LEU A 77 -5.92 -9.33 0.22
CA LEU A 77 -6.45 -9.79 1.51
C LEU A 77 -7.98 -9.87 1.54
N MET A 78 -8.67 -9.16 0.65
CA MET A 78 -10.13 -9.16 0.60
C MET A 78 -10.69 -10.10 -0.47
N PRO A 79 -11.85 -10.74 -0.23
CA PRO A 79 -12.61 -11.41 -1.27
C PRO A 79 -12.95 -10.44 -2.42
N GLY A 80 -12.89 -10.92 -3.66
CA GLY A 80 -12.98 -10.05 -4.85
C GLY A 80 -14.29 -9.23 -4.95
N ASP A 81 -15.40 -9.73 -4.40
CA ASP A 81 -16.67 -9.00 -4.35
C ASP A 81 -16.68 -7.89 -3.27
N GLU A 82 -15.95 -8.07 -2.17
CA GLU A 82 -15.77 -7.04 -1.14
C GLU A 82 -14.83 -5.93 -1.62
N VAL A 83 -13.78 -6.28 -2.39
CA VAL A 83 -12.88 -5.30 -3.02
C VAL A 83 -13.66 -4.36 -3.95
N LEU A 84 -14.53 -4.90 -4.80
CA LEU A 84 -15.34 -4.08 -5.71
C LEU A 84 -16.29 -3.14 -4.95
N ARG A 85 -16.85 -3.59 -3.82
CA ARG A 85 -17.68 -2.73 -2.95
C ARG A 85 -16.85 -1.65 -2.28
N PHE A 86 -15.68 -1.98 -1.76
CA PHE A 86 -14.74 -1.03 -1.16
C PHE A 86 -14.34 0.06 -2.16
N CYS A 87 -13.91 -0.33 -3.37
CA CYS A 87 -13.57 0.61 -4.45
C CYS A 87 -14.75 1.50 -4.85
N ALA A 88 -15.96 0.93 -4.96
CA ALA A 88 -17.16 1.71 -5.27
C ALA A 88 -17.48 2.73 -4.18
N ASP A 89 -17.32 2.38 -2.90
CA ASP A 89 -17.55 3.30 -1.78
C ASP A 89 -16.48 4.38 -1.67
N LEU A 90 -15.22 4.04 -1.94
CA LEU A 90 -14.10 4.98 -2.03
C LEU A 90 -14.38 6.03 -3.12
N LEU A 91 -14.72 5.60 -4.33
CA LEU A 91 -15.08 6.46 -5.47
C LEU A 91 -16.28 7.36 -5.16
N ARG A 92 -17.32 6.83 -4.49
CA ARG A 92 -18.47 7.63 -4.06
C ARG A 92 -18.11 8.69 -3.02
N ARG A 93 -17.23 8.36 -2.07
CA ARG A 93 -16.75 9.33 -1.05
C ARG A 93 -15.94 10.44 -1.69
N ALA A 94 -15.00 10.12 -2.56
CA ALA A 94 -14.19 11.11 -3.22
C ALA A 94 -14.97 12.01 -4.17
N ARG A 95 -15.95 11.45 -4.89
CA ARG A 95 -16.88 12.27 -5.69
C ARG A 95 -17.67 13.27 -4.85
N ARG A 96 -17.91 12.98 -3.57
CA ARG A 96 -18.58 13.89 -2.63
C ARG A 96 -17.62 14.90 -2.00
N SER A 97 -16.35 14.54 -1.77
CA SER A 97 -15.33 15.46 -1.25
C SER A 97 -14.66 16.32 -2.33
N GLY A 98 -14.80 15.96 -3.60
CA GLY A 98 -14.12 16.62 -4.73
C GLY A 98 -12.67 16.20 -4.90
N GLU A 99 -12.23 15.15 -4.20
CA GLU A 99 -10.87 14.62 -4.30
C GLU A 99 -10.75 13.64 -5.47
N THR A 100 -9.60 13.66 -6.15
CA THR A 100 -9.26 12.70 -7.20
C THR A 100 -8.41 11.59 -6.58
N ILE A 101 -8.96 10.38 -6.48
CA ILE A 101 -8.27 9.23 -5.82
C ILE A 101 -7.40 8.41 -6.77
N PHE A 102 -7.64 8.51 -8.07
CA PHE A 102 -6.88 7.83 -9.10
C PHE A 102 -6.43 8.86 -10.14
N THR A 103 -5.13 9.08 -10.24
CA THR A 103 -4.48 9.97 -11.23
C THR A 103 -4.09 9.25 -12.51
N ALA A 104 -4.33 7.94 -12.60
CA ALA A 104 -4.21 7.20 -13.84
C ALA A 104 -5.38 7.61 -14.77
N GLU A 105 -5.24 8.75 -15.44
CA GLU A 105 -5.92 8.92 -16.72
C GLU A 105 -5.45 7.75 -17.60
N PRO A 106 -6.35 6.87 -18.08
CA PRO A 106 -5.96 5.94 -19.11
C PRO A 106 -5.44 6.78 -20.27
N ASP A 107 -4.20 6.55 -20.68
CA ASP A 107 -3.66 7.14 -21.91
C ASP A 107 -4.73 6.95 -22.99
N PRO A 108 -5.24 8.03 -23.61
CA PRO A 108 -6.22 7.88 -24.67
C PRO A 108 -5.60 6.93 -25.71
N PRO A 109 -6.35 5.92 -26.19
CA PRO A 109 -5.80 4.95 -27.12
C PRO A 109 -5.15 5.73 -28.26
N LYS A 110 -3.84 5.57 -28.42
CA LYS A 110 -3.11 6.17 -29.53
C LYS A 110 -3.81 5.68 -30.78
N THR A 111 -4.59 6.57 -31.39
CA THR A 111 -5.19 6.31 -32.68
C THR A 111 -4.02 6.29 -33.64
N GLU A 112 -3.54 5.08 -33.97
CA GLU A 112 -2.68 4.88 -35.11
C GLU A 112 -3.46 5.37 -36.33
N ARG A 113 -3.10 6.58 -36.79
CA ARG A 113 -3.51 7.06 -38.10
C ARG A 113 -2.77 6.20 -39.12
N TRP A 114 -3.52 5.33 -39.76
CA TRP A 114 -3.12 4.68 -41.01
C TRP A 114 -3.01 5.71 -42.12
#